data_AF-A0A6B3W5Y6-F1
#
_entry.id   AF-A0A6B3W5Y6-F1
#
_cell.length_a   1.000
_cell.length_b   1.000
_cell.length_c   1.000
_cell.angle_alpha   90.00
_cell.angle_beta   90.00
_cell.angle_gamma   90.00
#
_symmetry.space_group_name_H-M   'P 1'
#
loop_
_entity.id
_entity.type
_entity.pdbx_description
1 polymer ?
#
loop_
_entity_poly.entity_id
_entity_poly.type
_entity_poly.pdbx_seq_one_letter_code
_entity_poly.pdbx_strand_id
1 'polypeptide(L)'
;MSVGEGSKKANGDEKVLKGKDVYGPYYDDAKKLYKQNPDWYPNPDESTIVKGEELTRVRNEYDTLVKNGVLEKGHHKKGLSFGGENVPENIKFTGESTIKSSEFNGLDMDFYHELGYGKENVKMLKIHQTENGVFIFGNNPSHTEVTKFQNKVLRWRKQNGLR
;
A
#
# COMPACT_ATOMS: atom_id res chain seq x y z
N MET A 1 -58.56 -3.12 -9.93
CA MET A 1 -57.37 -3.21 -9.05
C MET A 1 -57.07 -4.67 -8.86
N SER A 2 -55.97 -5.17 -9.42
CA SER A 2 -55.38 -6.45 -9.05
C SER A 2 -53.89 -6.31 -9.26
N VAL A 3 -53.15 -6.29 -8.15
CA VAL A 3 -51.73 -5.98 -8.09
C VAL A 3 -51.00 -7.32 -8.24
N GLY A 4 -50.32 -7.51 -9.36
CA GLY A 4 -49.47 -8.67 -9.58
C GLY A 4 -48.23 -8.60 -8.70
N GLU A 5 -48.06 -9.60 -7.84
CA GLU A 5 -46.89 -9.76 -6.98
C GLU A 5 -45.62 -9.94 -7.83
N GLY A 6 -44.79 -8.90 -7.84
CA GLY A 6 -43.43 -8.98 -8.36
C GLY A 6 -42.59 -9.85 -7.43
N SER A 7 -42.19 -11.02 -7.94
CA SER A 7 -41.17 -11.88 -7.35
C SER A 7 -39.89 -11.08 -7.10
N LYS A 8 -39.62 -10.77 -5.83
CA LYS A 8 -38.33 -10.21 -5.39
C LYS A 8 -37.28 -11.30 -5.54
N LYS A 9 -36.40 -11.16 -6.53
CA LYS A 9 -35.11 -11.87 -6.56
C LYS A 9 -34.38 -11.59 -5.25
N ALA A 10 -34.13 -12.63 -4.47
CA ALA A 10 -33.17 -12.58 -3.39
C ALA A 10 -31.78 -12.35 -4.01
N ASN A 11 -31.19 -11.17 -3.79
CA ASN A 11 -29.76 -11.00 -3.95
C ASN A 11 -29.10 -11.90 -2.90
N GLY A 12 -28.50 -13.01 -3.33
CA GLY A 12 -27.69 -13.83 -2.46
C GLY A 12 -26.53 -12.99 -1.93
N ASP A 13 -26.30 -13.04 -0.61
CA ASP A 13 -25.19 -12.38 0.04
C ASP A 13 -23.88 -12.77 -0.67
N GLU A 14 -23.26 -11.82 -1.38
CA GLU A 14 -21.92 -12.03 -1.91
C GLU A 14 -21.00 -12.34 -0.73
N LYS A 15 -20.43 -13.56 -0.72
CA LYS A 15 -19.50 -13.98 0.33
C LYS A 15 -18.32 -13.00 0.35
N VAL A 16 -18.24 -12.18 1.38
CA VAL A 16 -17.09 -11.28 1.59
C VAL A 16 -15.87 -12.13 1.86
N LEU A 17 -14.95 -12.18 0.89
CA LEU A 17 -13.68 -12.87 1.03
C LEU A 17 -12.84 -12.18 2.09
N LYS A 18 -12.40 -12.94 3.11
CA LYS A 18 -11.60 -12.47 4.24
C LYS A 18 -10.47 -13.44 4.57
N GLY A 19 -9.47 -12.98 5.32
CA GLY A 19 -8.44 -13.85 5.88
C GLY A 19 -7.74 -14.71 4.81
N LYS A 20 -7.88 -16.03 4.93
CA LYS A 20 -7.26 -16.98 4.01
C LYS A 20 -7.71 -16.83 2.56
N ASP A 21 -8.95 -16.40 2.30
CA ASP A 21 -9.45 -16.15 0.94
C ASP A 21 -8.71 -14.97 0.28
N VAL A 22 -8.20 -14.06 1.10
CA VAL A 22 -7.54 -12.81 0.70
C VAL A 22 -6.03 -12.99 0.53
N TYR A 23 -5.40 -13.83 1.35
CA TYR A 23 -3.94 -14.04 1.32
C TYR A 23 -3.51 -15.36 0.68
N GLY A 24 -4.41 -16.33 0.57
CA GLY A 24 -4.13 -17.65 -0.01
C GLY A 24 -2.96 -18.35 0.70
N PRO A 25 -1.93 -18.81 -0.03
CA PRO A 25 -0.78 -19.48 0.55
C PRO A 25 0.07 -18.57 1.46
N TYR A 26 -0.11 -17.25 1.40
CA TYR A 26 0.65 -16.28 2.20
C TYR A 26 -0.04 -15.90 3.51
N TYR A 27 -1.14 -16.56 3.88
CA TYR A 27 -1.93 -16.20 5.05
C TYR A 27 -1.16 -16.37 6.37
N ASP A 28 -0.45 -17.48 6.55
CA ASP A 28 0.32 -17.73 7.78
C ASP A 28 1.51 -16.76 7.92
N ASP A 29 2.18 -16.44 6.80
CA ASP A 29 3.20 -15.39 6.74
C ASP A 29 2.62 -14.03 7.13
N ALA A 30 1.42 -13.70 6.64
CA ALA A 30 0.73 -12.45 7.00
C ALA A 30 0.42 -12.39 8.51
N LYS A 31 -0.04 -13.50 9.11
CA LYS A 31 -0.29 -13.59 10.56
C LYS A 31 0.99 -13.37 11.36
N LYS A 32 2.10 -13.98 10.92
CA LYS A 32 3.41 -13.80 11.57
C LYS A 32 3.91 -12.36 11.47
N LEU A 33 3.83 -11.76 10.29
CA LEU A 33 4.25 -10.37 10.06
C LEU A 33 3.40 -9.39 10.86
N TYR A 34 2.07 -9.58 10.92
CA TYR A 34 1.18 -8.80 11.77
C TYR A 34 1.54 -8.91 13.26
N LYS A 35 1.81 -10.13 13.75
CA LYS A 35 2.22 -10.34 15.15
C LYS A 35 3.55 -9.67 15.48
N GLN A 36 4.49 -9.67 14.54
CA GLN A 36 5.83 -9.10 14.74
C GLN A 36 5.86 -7.59 14.61
N ASN A 37 5.08 -7.03 13.68
CA ASN A 37 5.10 -5.60 13.37
C ASN A 37 3.71 -5.13 12.94
N PRO A 38 2.77 -5.01 13.90
CA PRO A 38 1.39 -4.64 13.61
C PRO A 38 1.27 -3.22 13.08
N ASP A 39 2.29 -2.36 13.21
CA ASP A 39 2.24 -1.00 12.69
C ASP A 39 2.42 -0.93 11.17
N TRP A 40 3.08 -1.93 10.59
CA TRP A 40 3.38 -1.99 9.17
C TRP A 40 2.53 -3.01 8.42
N TYR A 41 2.07 -4.05 9.10
CA TYR A 41 1.26 -5.11 8.52
C TYR A 41 -0.15 -5.07 9.09
N PRO A 42 -1.20 -5.16 8.26
CA PRO A 42 -2.57 -5.19 8.75
C PRO A 42 -2.92 -6.56 9.31
N ASN A 43 -3.95 -6.64 10.16
CA ASN A 43 -4.52 -7.92 10.56
C ASN A 43 -5.07 -8.63 9.31
N PRO A 44 -4.54 -9.81 8.92
CA PRO A 44 -5.01 -10.48 7.72
C PRO A 44 -6.47 -10.92 7.82
N ASP A 45 -6.99 -11.16 9.03
CA ASP A 45 -8.38 -11.60 9.26
C ASP A 45 -9.41 -10.51 8.96
N GLU A 46 -9.00 -9.23 9.05
CA GLU A 46 -9.84 -8.07 8.77
C GLU A 46 -9.72 -7.60 7.32
N SER A 47 -8.78 -8.17 6.57
CA SER A 47 -8.55 -7.77 5.18
C SER A 47 -9.61 -8.34 4.25
N THR A 48 -9.95 -7.57 3.23
CA THR A 48 -10.89 -7.94 2.16
C THR A 48 -10.23 -7.74 0.79
N ILE A 49 -10.96 -8.04 -0.28
CA ILE A 49 -10.50 -7.73 -1.65
C ILE A 49 -11.30 -6.55 -2.19
N VAL A 50 -10.60 -5.48 -2.57
CA VAL A 50 -11.18 -4.33 -3.28
C VAL A 50 -10.77 -4.38 -4.74
N LYS A 51 -11.74 -4.31 -5.67
CA LYS A 51 -11.56 -4.56 -7.11
C LYS A 51 -11.60 -3.28 -7.94
N GLY A 52 -11.03 -3.37 -9.15
CA GLY A 52 -11.15 -2.44 -10.30
C GLY A 52 -11.56 -0.99 -10.01
N GLU A 53 -12.85 -0.72 -10.19
CA GLU A 53 -13.42 0.64 -10.13
C GLU A 53 -13.43 1.20 -8.72
N GLU A 54 -13.82 0.40 -7.73
CA GLU A 54 -13.83 0.82 -6.33
C GLU A 54 -12.42 1.21 -5.87
N LEU A 55 -11.41 0.38 -6.20
CA LEU A 55 -10.03 0.69 -5.84
C LEU A 55 -9.53 1.99 -6.50
N THR A 56 -9.94 2.22 -7.75
CA THR A 56 -9.58 3.45 -8.48
C THR A 56 -10.20 4.67 -7.81
N ARG A 57 -11.49 4.57 -7.44
CA ARG A 57 -12.22 5.62 -6.74
C ARG A 57 -11.58 5.98 -5.40
N VAL A 58 -11.30 4.99 -4.53
CA VAL A 58 -10.71 5.26 -3.21
C VAL A 58 -9.27 5.79 -3.28
N ARG A 59 -8.53 5.48 -4.36
CA ARG A 59 -7.22 6.10 -4.62
C ARG A 59 -7.33 7.57 -5.00
N ASN A 60 -8.25 7.90 -5.90
CA ASN A 60 -8.48 9.30 -6.29
C ASN A 60 -8.97 10.15 -5.11
N GLU A 61 -9.79 9.56 -4.24
CA GLU A 61 -10.22 10.18 -2.99
C GLU A 61 -9.02 10.45 -2.07
N TYR A 62 -8.13 9.49 -1.88
CA TYR A 62 -6.90 9.67 -1.10
C TYR A 62 -6.06 10.85 -1.63
N ASP A 63 -5.83 10.89 -2.94
CA ASP A 63 -5.05 11.96 -3.57
C ASP A 63 -5.70 13.34 -3.34
N THR A 64 -7.03 13.40 -3.36
CA THR A 64 -7.80 14.62 -3.07
C THR A 64 -7.66 15.05 -1.61
N LEU A 65 -7.76 14.10 -0.67
CA LEU A 65 -7.61 14.36 0.76
C LEU A 65 -6.19 14.84 1.10
N VAL A 66 -5.17 14.25 0.47
CA VAL A 66 -3.78 14.69 0.62
C VAL A 66 -3.58 16.08 0.04
N LYS A 67 -4.08 16.35 -1.17
CA LYS A 67 -3.98 17.67 -1.81
C LYS A 67 -4.62 18.78 -0.98
N ASN A 68 -5.71 18.48 -0.29
CA ASN A 68 -6.43 19.43 0.55
C ASN A 68 -5.87 19.52 1.98
N GLY A 69 -4.80 18.78 2.32
CA GLY A 69 -4.20 18.77 3.65
C GLY A 69 -5.04 18.06 4.72
N VAL A 70 -6.04 17.28 4.32
CA VAL A 70 -6.89 16.50 5.26
C VAL A 70 -6.18 15.23 5.72
N LEU A 71 -5.40 14.60 4.83
CA LEU A 71 -4.57 13.45 5.15
C LEU A 71 -3.11 13.74 4.81
N GLU A 72 -2.20 13.12 5.55
CA GLU A 72 -0.78 13.13 5.19
C GLU A 72 -0.49 12.13 4.07
N LYS A 73 0.58 12.43 3.31
CA LYS A 73 1.14 11.47 2.35
C LYS A 73 1.87 10.38 3.11
N GLY A 74 1.53 9.12 2.85
CA GLY A 74 2.17 7.99 3.51
C GLY A 74 1.75 6.64 2.95
N HIS A 75 2.05 5.60 3.73
CA HIS A 75 1.68 4.22 3.43
C HIS A 75 0.40 3.85 4.17
N HIS A 76 -0.61 3.32 3.47
CA HIS A 76 -1.76 2.71 4.15
C HIS A 76 -1.35 1.40 4.82
N LYS A 77 -1.33 1.34 6.16
CA LYS A 77 -1.04 0.13 6.95
C LYS A 77 -1.88 -1.06 6.47
N LYS A 78 -3.20 -0.87 6.39
CA LYS A 78 -4.09 -1.72 5.61
C LYS A 78 -4.21 -1.09 4.23
N GLY A 79 -3.53 -1.65 3.24
CA GLY A 79 -3.58 -1.13 1.87
C GLY A 79 -5.03 -1.04 1.36
N LEU A 80 -5.35 -0.02 0.56
CA LEU A 80 -6.70 0.15 -0.02
C LEU A 80 -7.17 -1.10 -0.78
N SER A 81 -6.24 -1.78 -1.47
CA SER A 81 -6.47 -3.06 -2.14
C SER A 81 -6.82 -4.25 -1.24
N PHE A 82 -6.63 -4.09 0.07
CA PHE A 82 -6.92 -5.05 1.13
C PHE A 82 -8.13 -4.60 1.97
N GLY A 83 -8.90 -3.60 1.53
CA GLY A 83 -10.03 -3.05 2.26
C GLY A 83 -9.64 -2.05 3.36
N GLY A 84 -8.53 -1.34 3.16
CA GLY A 84 -8.17 -0.21 4.01
C GLY A 84 -8.95 1.05 3.68
N GLU A 85 -9.00 1.96 4.64
CA GLU A 85 -9.75 3.21 4.57
C GLU A 85 -8.81 4.43 4.52
N ASN A 86 -9.32 5.55 4.00
CA ASN A 86 -8.64 6.83 3.95
C ASN A 86 -8.86 7.61 5.26
N VAL A 87 -8.25 7.11 6.33
CA VAL A 87 -8.32 7.73 7.67
C VAL A 87 -6.91 7.91 8.24
N PRO A 88 -6.65 8.95 9.05
CA PRO A 88 -5.31 9.24 9.56
C PRO A 88 -4.64 8.03 10.25
N GLU A 89 -5.40 7.26 11.02
CA GLU A 89 -4.92 6.10 11.79
C GLU A 89 -4.44 4.95 10.89
N ASN A 90 -4.87 4.93 9.63
CA ASN A 90 -4.42 3.95 8.65
C ASN A 90 -3.22 4.45 7.84
N ILE A 91 -2.81 5.72 7.96
CA ILE A 91 -1.66 6.28 7.24
C ILE A 91 -0.42 6.23 8.13
N LYS A 92 0.62 5.58 7.63
CA LYS A 92 1.94 5.55 8.25
C LYS A 92 2.91 6.41 7.47
N PHE A 93 3.55 7.36 8.15
CA PHE A 93 4.64 8.13 7.58
C PHE A 93 5.82 7.21 7.25
N THR A 94 6.36 7.33 6.04
CA THR A 94 7.48 6.48 5.57
C THR A 94 8.82 7.19 5.61
N GLY A 95 8.84 8.52 5.81
CA GLY A 95 10.03 9.34 5.66
C GLY A 95 10.50 9.51 4.22
N GLU A 96 9.88 8.84 3.24
CA GLU A 96 10.37 8.81 1.86
C GLU A 96 10.12 10.12 1.13
N SER A 97 11.17 10.63 0.50
CA SER A 97 11.14 11.82 -0.34
C SER A 97 12.14 11.70 -1.49
N THR A 98 12.29 12.78 -2.25
CA THR A 98 13.31 12.89 -3.28
C THR A 98 14.07 14.21 -3.15
N ILE A 99 15.33 14.18 -3.57
CA ILE A 99 16.22 15.35 -3.61
C ILE A 99 16.87 15.42 -4.99
N LYS A 100 17.07 16.62 -5.53
CA LYS A 100 17.72 16.78 -6.83
C LYS A 100 19.22 16.50 -6.71
N SER A 101 19.80 15.78 -7.66
CA SER A 101 21.26 15.59 -7.68
C SER A 101 22.02 16.91 -7.82
N SER A 102 21.43 17.92 -8.48
CA SER A 102 21.97 19.28 -8.58
C SER A 102 22.06 20.03 -7.24
N GLU A 103 21.46 19.53 -6.15
CA GLU A 103 21.65 20.14 -4.83
C GLU A 103 23.00 19.76 -4.20
N PHE A 104 23.65 18.72 -4.70
CA PHE A 104 24.95 18.22 -4.24
C PHE A 104 26.12 18.77 -5.07
N ASN A 105 25.99 20.00 -5.60
CA ASN A 105 26.92 20.62 -6.56
C ASN A 105 28.41 20.28 -6.31
N GLY A 106 29.02 19.59 -7.28
CA GLY A 106 30.45 19.24 -7.27
C GLY A 106 30.82 17.99 -6.47
N LEU A 107 29.86 17.31 -5.85
CA LEU A 107 30.09 16.00 -5.22
C LEU A 107 29.98 14.88 -6.26
N ASP A 108 30.83 13.87 -6.10
CA ASP A 108 30.73 12.62 -6.83
C ASP A 108 29.51 11.83 -6.33
N MET A 109 28.64 11.47 -7.27
CA MET A 109 27.37 10.77 -7.01
C MET A 109 27.39 9.32 -7.51
N ASP A 110 28.54 8.82 -7.99
CA ASP A 110 28.66 7.47 -8.54
C ASP A 110 28.34 6.40 -7.48
N PHE A 111 28.65 6.69 -6.21
CA PHE A 111 28.27 5.84 -5.08
C PHE A 111 26.78 5.48 -5.06
N TYR A 112 25.91 6.37 -5.55
CA TYR A 112 24.47 6.13 -5.56
C TYR A 112 24.09 4.96 -6.47
N HIS A 113 24.77 4.81 -7.61
CA HIS A 113 24.61 3.68 -8.49
C HIS A 113 25.37 2.45 -7.99
N GLU A 114 26.63 2.62 -7.58
CA GLU A 114 27.51 1.52 -7.15
C GLU A 114 26.96 0.78 -5.92
N LEU A 115 26.34 1.50 -4.99
CA LEU A 115 25.69 0.91 -3.81
C LEU A 115 24.27 0.40 -4.09
N GLY A 116 23.78 0.51 -5.32
CA GLY A 116 22.50 -0.05 -5.76
C GLY A 116 21.27 0.76 -5.35
N TYR A 117 21.42 2.04 -4.98
CA TYR A 117 20.28 2.91 -4.65
C TYR A 117 19.49 3.36 -5.88
N GLY A 118 20.11 3.35 -7.05
CA GLY A 118 19.43 3.58 -8.32
C GLY A 118 20.32 3.45 -9.55
N LYS A 119 19.88 4.08 -10.64
CA LYS A 119 20.62 4.10 -11.90
C LYS A 119 21.76 5.12 -11.83
N GLU A 120 22.72 4.97 -12.72
CA GLU A 120 23.74 5.97 -12.99
C GLU A 120 23.09 7.30 -13.45
N ASN A 121 23.72 8.43 -13.11
CA ASN A 121 23.35 9.78 -13.58
C ASN A 121 21.88 10.19 -13.34
N VAL A 122 21.29 9.73 -12.23
CA VAL A 122 19.90 10.10 -11.88
C VAL A 122 19.78 11.58 -11.49
N LYS A 123 18.74 12.24 -11.99
CA LYS A 123 18.41 13.64 -11.66
C LYS A 123 17.74 13.81 -10.30
N MET A 124 17.02 12.77 -9.86
CA MET A 124 16.28 12.75 -8.60
C MET A 124 16.73 11.52 -7.81
N LEU A 125 17.31 11.78 -6.64
CA LEU A 125 17.76 10.76 -5.71
C LEU A 125 16.62 10.46 -4.75
N LYS A 126 16.40 9.19 -4.44
CA LYS A 126 15.46 8.79 -3.40
C LYS A 126 16.15 8.89 -2.06
N ILE A 127 15.44 9.42 -1.08
CA ILE A 127 15.90 9.48 0.30
C ILE A 127 14.77 9.07 1.24
N HIS A 128 15.09 8.67 2.45
CA HIS A 128 14.12 8.56 3.52
C HIS A 128 14.67 9.15 4.82
N GLN A 129 13.80 9.79 5.59
CA GLN A 129 14.10 10.30 6.91
C GLN A 129 13.92 9.18 7.96
N THR A 130 14.89 9.04 8.85
CA THR A 130 14.81 8.17 10.03
C THR A 130 14.03 8.85 11.16
N GLU A 131 13.66 8.08 12.18
CA GLU A 131 12.97 8.60 13.38
C GLU A 131 13.79 9.68 14.12
N ASN A 132 15.12 9.64 14.01
CA ASN A 132 16.03 10.63 14.59
C ASN A 132 16.26 11.85 13.68
N GLY A 133 15.53 11.94 12.56
CA GLY A 133 15.61 13.07 11.62
C GLY A 133 16.76 12.99 10.60
N VAL A 134 17.56 11.92 10.60
CA VAL A 134 18.66 11.71 9.64
C VAL A 134 18.10 11.26 8.29
N PHE A 135 18.56 11.86 7.20
CA PHE A 135 18.23 11.44 5.83
C PHE A 135 19.23 10.40 5.31
N ILE A 136 18.70 9.31 4.74
CA ILE A 136 19.47 8.21 4.18
C ILE A 136 19.07 8.02 2.70
N PHE A 137 20.03 7.75 1.82
CA PHE A 137 19.76 7.44 0.42
C PHE A 137 19.03 6.09 0.24
N GLY A 138 18.13 6.05 -0.74
CA GLY A 138 17.29 4.90 -1.06
C GLY A 138 15.90 4.95 -0.41
N ASN A 139 15.09 3.94 -0.73
CA ASN A 139 13.75 3.79 -0.15
C ASN A 139 13.84 3.36 1.32
N ASN A 140 12.78 3.59 2.09
CA ASN A 140 12.69 3.08 3.45
C ASN A 140 12.66 1.53 3.41
N PRO A 141 13.57 0.82 4.12
CA PRO A 141 13.63 -0.63 4.10
C PRO A 141 12.34 -1.30 4.59
N SER A 142 11.74 -0.80 5.68
CA SER A 142 10.48 -1.34 6.22
C SER A 142 9.33 -1.18 5.22
N HIS A 143 9.20 0.01 4.63
CA HIS A 143 8.19 0.26 3.60
C HIS A 143 8.39 -0.64 2.37
N THR A 144 9.65 -0.87 1.98
CA THR A 144 10.03 -1.74 0.87
C THR A 144 9.64 -3.19 1.12
N GLU A 145 9.91 -3.72 2.32
CA GLU A 145 9.57 -5.10 2.69
C GLU A 145 8.06 -5.34 2.72
N VAL A 146 7.31 -4.40 3.31
CA VAL A 146 5.84 -4.44 3.34
C VAL A 146 5.27 -4.45 1.92
N THR A 147 5.73 -3.51 1.08
CA THR A 147 5.27 -3.41 -0.31
C THR A 147 5.64 -4.66 -1.12
N LYS A 148 6.83 -5.24 -0.91
CA LYS A 148 7.22 -6.51 -1.55
C LYS A 148 6.28 -7.65 -1.16
N PHE A 149 5.92 -7.76 0.12
CA PHE A 149 4.98 -8.77 0.60
C PHE A 149 3.57 -8.56 0.02
N GLN A 150 3.02 -7.35 0.14
CA GLN A 150 1.71 -7.01 -0.44
C GLN A 150 1.66 -7.33 -1.94
N ASN A 151 2.72 -7.02 -2.69
CA ASN A 151 2.81 -7.32 -4.12
C ASN A 151 2.90 -8.83 -4.44
N LYS A 152 3.41 -9.68 -3.54
CA LYS A 152 3.32 -11.14 -3.70
C LYS A 152 1.87 -11.60 -3.61
N VAL A 153 1.14 -11.12 -2.61
CA VAL A 153 -0.28 -11.43 -2.41
C VAL A 153 -1.14 -10.93 -3.58
N LEU A 154 -0.94 -9.68 -4.01
CA LEU A 154 -1.70 -9.09 -5.13
C LEU A 154 -1.45 -9.83 -6.45
N ARG A 155 -0.21 -10.27 -6.72
CA ARG A 155 0.10 -11.08 -7.90
C ARG A 155 -0.61 -12.43 -7.87
N TRP A 156 -0.60 -13.11 -6.72
CA TRP A 156 -1.33 -14.36 -6.55
C TRP A 156 -2.85 -14.18 -6.73
N ARG A 157 -3.45 -13.12 -6.16
CA ARG A 157 -4.88 -12.81 -6.36
C ARG A 157 -5.22 -12.67 -7.84
N LYS A 158 -4.41 -11.92 -8.59
CA LYS A 158 -4.60 -11.73 -10.03
C LYS A 158 -4.50 -13.06 -10.79
N GLN A 159 -3.54 -13.91 -10.45
CA GLN A 159 -3.36 -15.23 -11.07
C GLN A 159 -4.53 -16.18 -10.79
N ASN A 160 -5.27 -15.98 -9.69
CA ASN A 160 -6.41 -16.80 -9.29
C ASN A 160 -7.77 -16.15 -9.58
N GLY A 161 -7.82 -15.08 -10.39
CA GLY A 161 -9.07 -14.41 -10.78
C GLY A 161 -9.80 -13.70 -9.64
N LEU A 162 -9.11 -13.44 -8.51
CA LEU A 162 -9.69 -12.75 -7.36
C LEU A 162 -9.68 -11.22 -7.53
N ARG A 163 -8.90 -10.70 -8.48
CA ARG A 163 -8.72 -9.28 -8.74
C ARG A 163 -8.32 -9.00 -10.18
#